data_AF-A0A1B8FA78-F1
#
_entry.id   AF-A0A1B8FA78-F1
#
_cell.length_a   1.000
_cell.length_b   1.000
_cell.length_c   1.000
_cell.angle_alpha   90.00
_cell.angle_beta   90.00
_cell.angle_gamma   90.00
#
_symmetry.space_group_name_H-M   'P 1'
#
loop_
_entity.id
_entity.type
_entity.pdbx_description
1 polymer ?
#
loop_
_entity_poly.entity_id
_entity_poly.type
_entity_poly.pdbx_seq_one_letter_code
_entity_poly.pdbx_strand_id
1 'polypeptide(L)'
;MRLINTTTLAIEIFFDGHAPPYAVLSHRWHDGEVSLQEMQNGTAVERPGYVKIVQTCALATRDGLGYVWVDTCCIDKTSSAELSVAINSMYRWYREAVVCYAFLSDVEDDDVEADAGAAAFASSAWFSRGWTLQELLAPSKVEFYNVSWHKIGTKATLGTVISDKTGIDMDALTGMNLAVFSIARRMSWAAGRETTVPEDAAYCLFGLFEVNMPMLYGEGERAFIRLQEEIMKHSADHSLFAWSSNEPGARGLLARSPADFAGCADIVVTRERWNRTPYSVTNLGLSIRLPMMPWGMDTYLAALDCKRQGVPDSRVGIFLRLLSQADQLARVAFEGKDVCVFREELAEKLTYRDAFVHQHRWGVPLGPERFYGFYLRKLSAPLYTLQATTDEEVPLSKVWSQCAWDDEKRLLELPVGESGTVGIISWARRDGCGWLIKLGFDKGFNPALQLGGDLISPNRPLTMGHNSTEAWMDPSWMDGPEHSQYMHKADRLTGLQEEVFIASMRISIEEGEIGDTGKRGWVVDILDHQQKYPRYADFCEGYINTSTSIRKFPISN
;
A
#
# COMPACT_ATOMS: atom_id res chain seq x y z
N MET A 1 26.90 24.19 -18.84
CA MET A 1 27.66 23.19 -18.07
C MET A 1 29.11 23.68 -17.93
N ARG A 2 29.78 23.38 -16.82
CA ARG A 2 31.25 23.58 -16.69
C ARG A 2 31.98 22.25 -16.86
N LEU A 3 33.13 22.27 -17.50
CA LEU A 3 34.01 21.12 -17.66
C LEU A 3 35.45 21.51 -17.28
N ILE A 4 36.23 20.53 -16.85
CA ILE A 4 37.66 20.65 -16.57
C ILE A 4 38.41 20.25 -17.83
N ASN A 5 39.28 21.14 -18.32
CA ASN A 5 40.20 20.83 -19.40
C ASN A 5 41.28 19.86 -18.89
N THR A 6 41.45 18.71 -19.54
CA THR A 6 42.34 17.64 -19.02
C THR A 6 43.82 18.00 -19.10
N THR A 7 44.20 18.97 -19.93
CA THR A 7 45.59 19.42 -20.08
C THR A 7 45.94 20.55 -19.12
N THR A 8 45.06 21.55 -18.98
CA THR A 8 45.33 22.75 -18.17
C THR A 8 44.76 22.65 -16.75
N LEU A 9 43.86 21.69 -16.50
CA LEU A 9 43.04 21.56 -15.29
C LEU A 9 42.17 22.79 -14.98
N ALA A 10 42.04 23.71 -15.94
CA ALA A 10 41.18 24.89 -15.83
C ALA A 10 39.71 24.53 -16.08
N ILE A 11 38.82 25.28 -15.45
CA ILE A 11 37.38 25.14 -15.66
C ILE A 11 36.92 26.03 -16.82
N GLU A 12 36.26 25.43 -17.79
CA GLU A 12 35.69 26.07 -18.97
C GLU A 12 34.16 25.95 -18.97
N ILE A 13 33.46 26.98 -19.47
CA ILE A 13 31.99 27.02 -19.53
C ILE A 13 31.53 26.72 -20.95
N PHE A 14 30.59 25.79 -21.07
CA PHE A 14 29.92 25.44 -22.32
C PHE A 14 28.43 25.70 -22.20
N PHE A 15 27.86 26.36 -23.21
CA PHE A 15 26.42 26.55 -23.32
C PHE A 15 25.73 25.23 -23.70
N ASP A 16 24.43 25.14 -23.43
CA ASP A 16 23.69 23.91 -23.63
C ASP A 16 23.73 23.45 -25.10
N GLY A 17 23.92 22.14 -25.31
CA GLY A 17 24.09 21.55 -26.64
C GLY A 17 25.45 21.77 -27.32
N HIS A 18 26.38 22.51 -26.68
CA HIS A 18 27.71 22.82 -27.22
C HIS A 18 28.87 22.21 -26.44
N ALA A 19 28.59 21.28 -25.53
CA ALA A 19 29.63 20.58 -24.78
C ALA A 19 30.43 19.64 -25.70
N PRO A 20 31.78 19.68 -25.68
CA PRO A 20 32.60 18.70 -26.37
C PRO A 20 32.47 17.32 -25.71
N PRO A 21 32.89 16.22 -26.36
CA PRO A 21 32.95 14.90 -25.72
C PRO A 21 33.79 14.94 -24.44
N TYR A 22 33.25 14.35 -23.37
CA TYR A 22 33.83 14.41 -22.02
C TYR A 22 33.68 13.10 -21.27
N ALA A 23 34.54 12.88 -20.28
CA ALA A 23 34.36 11.86 -19.26
C ALA A 23 33.70 12.45 -18.02
N VAL A 24 33.10 11.61 -17.18
CA VAL A 24 32.45 12.02 -15.93
C VAL A 24 32.96 11.21 -14.76
N LEU A 25 33.26 11.85 -13.63
CA LEU A 25 33.64 11.14 -12.40
C LEU A 25 32.39 10.79 -11.58
N SER A 26 32.29 9.53 -11.19
CA SER A 26 31.38 9.06 -10.14
C SER A 26 32.20 8.64 -8.93
N HIS A 27 31.90 9.19 -7.76
CA HIS A 27 32.65 8.90 -6.56
C HIS A 27 31.86 9.24 -5.29
N ARG A 28 32.27 8.69 -4.14
CA ARG A 28 31.76 9.14 -2.85
C ARG A 28 32.55 10.34 -2.34
N TRP A 29 31.84 11.36 -1.88
CA TRP A 29 32.47 12.52 -1.24
C TRP A 29 33.09 12.10 0.10
N HIS A 30 34.31 12.55 0.32
CA HIS A 30 35.06 12.43 1.57
C HIS A 30 35.50 13.82 2.04
N ASP A 31 36.10 13.89 3.23
CA ASP A 31 36.61 15.16 3.73
C ASP A 31 37.71 15.71 2.81
N GLY A 32 37.58 16.99 2.46
CA GLY A 32 38.53 17.67 1.58
C GLY A 32 38.24 17.54 0.08
N GLU A 33 36.97 17.34 -0.32
CA GLU A 33 36.56 17.57 -1.71
C GLU A 33 36.88 18.99 -2.17
N VAL A 34 37.18 19.11 -3.47
CA VAL A 34 37.48 20.39 -4.11
C VAL A 34 36.19 21.05 -4.61
N SER A 35 36.00 22.30 -4.25
CA SER A 35 34.92 23.18 -4.73
C SER A 35 35.30 23.92 -6.02
N LEU A 36 34.30 24.51 -6.70
CA LEU A 36 34.51 25.37 -7.86
C LEU A 36 35.42 26.56 -7.52
N GLN A 37 35.19 27.21 -6.37
CA GLN A 37 35.93 28.39 -5.95
C GLN A 37 37.41 28.08 -5.70
N GLU A 38 37.72 26.91 -5.13
CA GLU A 38 39.10 26.47 -4.90
C GLU A 38 39.82 26.16 -6.22
N MET A 39 39.12 25.60 -7.20
CA MET A 39 39.67 25.42 -8.56
C MET A 39 39.99 26.76 -9.21
N GLN A 40 39.09 27.74 -9.09
CA GLN A 40 39.26 29.07 -9.70
C GLN A 40 40.33 29.92 -9.01
N ASN A 41 40.46 29.80 -7.68
CA ASN A 41 41.44 30.55 -6.89
C ASN A 41 42.83 29.88 -6.86
N GLY A 42 42.98 28.69 -7.44
CA GLY A 42 44.23 27.93 -7.46
C GLY A 42 44.60 27.27 -6.14
N THR A 43 43.71 27.26 -5.14
CA THR A 43 43.94 26.62 -3.83
C THR A 43 43.52 25.15 -3.80
N ALA A 44 42.95 24.64 -4.89
CA ALA A 44 42.54 23.24 -5.01
C ALA A 44 43.68 22.24 -4.76
N VAL A 45 44.92 22.58 -5.13
CA VAL A 45 46.10 21.70 -4.99
C VAL A 45 46.38 21.27 -3.55
N GLU A 46 45.90 22.02 -2.56
CA GLU A 46 46.07 21.75 -1.13
C GLU A 46 45.03 20.76 -0.58
N ARG A 47 44.03 20.40 -1.38
CA ARG A 47 42.92 19.54 -0.97
C ARG A 47 43.17 18.07 -1.32
N PRO A 48 42.85 17.14 -0.41
CA PRO A 48 42.92 15.70 -0.69
C PRO A 48 42.13 15.27 -1.94
N GLY A 49 40.95 15.86 -2.17
CA GLY A 49 40.10 15.55 -3.32
C GLY A 49 40.71 15.92 -4.67
N TYR A 50 41.73 16.80 -4.71
CA TYR A 50 42.37 17.23 -5.94
C TYR A 50 43.05 16.07 -6.68
N VAL A 51 43.60 15.12 -5.94
CA VAL A 51 44.22 13.92 -6.52
C VAL A 51 43.23 13.17 -7.41
N LYS A 52 41.95 13.07 -6.99
CA LYS A 52 40.93 12.40 -7.79
C LYS A 52 40.65 13.12 -9.10
N ILE A 53 40.61 14.45 -9.09
CA ILE A 53 40.43 15.26 -10.31
C ILE A 53 41.60 15.04 -11.27
N VAL A 54 42.83 15.09 -10.77
CA VAL A 54 44.04 14.89 -11.59
C VAL A 54 44.07 13.49 -12.20
N GLN A 55 43.79 12.45 -11.41
CA GLN A 55 43.75 11.06 -11.90
C GLN A 55 42.63 10.86 -12.94
N THR A 56 41.46 11.46 -12.71
CA THR A 56 40.35 11.43 -13.68
C THR A 56 40.75 12.11 -14.99
N CYS A 57 41.44 13.26 -14.94
CA CYS A 57 41.93 13.95 -16.13
C CYS A 57 43.01 13.15 -16.87
N ALA A 58 43.90 12.47 -16.13
CA ALA A 58 44.91 11.58 -16.71
C ALA A 58 44.25 10.39 -17.43
N LEU A 59 43.25 9.76 -16.83
CA LEU A 59 42.45 8.70 -17.46
C LEU A 59 41.73 9.20 -18.72
N ALA A 60 41.03 10.33 -18.63
CA ALA A 60 40.34 10.93 -19.76
C ALA A 60 41.29 11.24 -20.92
N THR A 61 42.48 11.79 -20.62
CA THR A 61 43.52 12.06 -21.64
C THR A 61 43.98 10.79 -22.34
N ARG A 62 44.19 9.70 -21.58
CA ARG A 62 44.56 8.40 -22.14
C ARG A 62 43.47 7.82 -23.05
N ASP A 63 42.21 8.09 -22.73
CA ASP A 63 41.05 7.68 -23.52
C ASP A 63 40.73 8.67 -24.67
N GLY A 64 41.58 9.70 -24.88
CA GLY A 64 41.44 10.66 -25.97
C GLY A 64 40.41 11.77 -25.72
N LEU A 65 40.01 11.99 -24.47
CA LEU A 65 39.04 13.00 -24.07
C LEU A 65 39.73 14.24 -23.50
N GLY A 66 39.40 15.41 -24.06
CA GLY A 66 39.96 16.70 -23.64
C GLY A 66 39.28 17.31 -22.41
N TYR A 67 38.16 16.73 -21.97
CA TYR A 67 37.31 17.32 -20.94
C TYR A 67 36.76 16.30 -19.95
N VAL A 68 36.63 16.72 -18.69
CA VAL A 68 36.03 15.95 -17.60
C VAL A 68 34.97 16.77 -16.88
N TRP A 69 33.91 16.11 -16.41
CA TRP A 69 32.95 16.68 -15.47
C TRP A 69 33.08 16.03 -14.09
N VAL A 70 33.11 16.86 -13.03
CA VAL A 70 33.12 16.43 -11.62
C VAL A 70 32.12 17.28 -10.84
N ASP A 71 31.13 16.65 -10.21
CA ASP A 71 30.03 17.31 -9.49
C ASP A 71 30.49 18.26 -8.37
N THR A 72 31.63 17.98 -7.74
CA THR A 72 32.13 18.79 -6.62
C THR A 72 32.61 20.18 -7.05
N CYS A 73 33.19 20.31 -8.24
CA CYS A 73 33.81 21.55 -8.71
C CYS A 73 33.31 22.05 -10.08
N CYS A 74 32.48 21.30 -10.81
CA CYS A 74 31.81 21.77 -12.02
C CYS A 74 30.45 22.42 -11.76
N ILE A 75 29.95 22.35 -10.53
CA ILE A 75 28.70 23.00 -10.09
C ILE A 75 29.03 24.10 -9.09
N ASP A 76 28.51 25.30 -9.32
CA ASP A 76 28.54 26.36 -8.32
C ASP A 76 27.49 26.11 -7.23
N LYS A 77 27.91 25.44 -6.16
CA LYS A 77 27.06 25.14 -5.00
C LYS A 77 26.69 26.38 -4.18
N THR A 78 27.32 27.53 -4.43
CA THR A 78 26.98 28.81 -3.76
C THR A 78 25.78 29.50 -4.41
N SER A 79 25.44 29.13 -5.64
CA SER A 79 24.30 29.64 -6.39
C SER A 79 23.16 28.63 -6.37
N SER A 80 22.11 28.91 -5.59
CA SER A 80 20.94 28.02 -5.51
C SER A 80 20.23 27.85 -6.86
N ALA A 81 20.20 28.89 -7.68
CA ALA A 81 19.66 28.84 -9.04
C ALA A 81 20.47 27.88 -9.92
N GLU A 82 21.80 27.94 -9.84
CA GLU A 82 22.66 27.06 -10.62
C GLU A 82 22.60 25.61 -10.13
N LEU A 83 22.64 25.39 -8.81
CA LEU A 83 22.51 24.07 -8.21
C LEU A 83 21.20 23.39 -8.66
N SER A 84 20.10 24.16 -8.75
CA SER A 84 18.81 23.67 -9.23
C SER A 84 18.85 23.22 -10.68
N VAL A 85 19.46 24.04 -11.55
CA VAL A 85 19.66 23.66 -12.96
C VAL A 85 20.55 22.42 -13.07
N ALA A 86 21.61 22.35 -12.27
CA ALA A 86 22.56 21.25 -12.30
C ALA A 86 21.93 19.92 -11.88
N ILE A 87 21.18 19.88 -10.77
CA ILE A 87 20.53 18.66 -10.29
C ILE A 87 19.47 18.15 -11.29
N ASN A 88 18.65 19.04 -11.85
CA ASN A 88 17.68 18.66 -12.89
C ASN A 88 18.36 18.22 -14.21
N SER A 89 19.61 18.62 -14.45
CA SER A 89 20.37 18.25 -15.66
C SER A 89 21.32 17.06 -15.46
N MET A 90 21.55 16.63 -14.21
CA MET A 90 22.68 15.75 -13.89
C MET A 90 22.58 14.40 -14.58
N TYR A 91 21.41 13.79 -14.57
CA TYR A 91 21.17 12.52 -15.26
C TYR A 91 21.51 12.62 -16.76
N ARG A 92 21.11 13.72 -17.40
CA ARG A 92 21.43 13.98 -18.81
C ARG A 92 22.93 14.13 -19.01
N TRP A 93 23.64 14.82 -18.12
CA TRP A 93 25.10 14.95 -18.21
C TRP A 93 25.81 13.59 -18.06
N TYR A 94 25.38 12.74 -17.12
CA TYR A 94 25.89 11.37 -17.04
C TYR A 94 25.58 10.55 -18.29
N ARG A 95 24.38 10.69 -18.87
CA ARG A 95 23.98 9.98 -20.10
C ARG A 95 24.77 10.42 -21.33
N GLU A 96 25.10 11.71 -21.44
CA GLU A 96 25.83 12.30 -22.57
C GLU A 96 27.35 12.12 -22.48
N ALA A 97 27.87 11.78 -21.30
CA ALA A 97 29.29 11.49 -21.12
C ALA A 97 29.71 10.25 -21.95
N VAL A 98 30.92 10.30 -22.51
CA VAL A 98 31.51 9.19 -23.29
C VAL A 98 31.81 8.00 -22.39
N VAL A 99 32.24 8.28 -21.16
CA VAL A 99 32.56 7.28 -20.15
C VAL A 99 32.37 7.87 -18.76
N CYS A 100 31.79 7.07 -17.86
CA CYS A 100 31.79 7.35 -16.43
C CYS A 100 32.88 6.53 -15.76
N TYR A 101 33.81 7.21 -15.09
CA TYR A 101 34.80 6.56 -14.23
C TYR A 101 34.24 6.51 -12.81
N ALA A 102 33.91 5.31 -12.32
CA ALA A 102 33.44 5.08 -10.96
C ALA A 102 34.62 4.73 -10.05
N PHE A 103 35.00 5.65 -9.18
CA PHE A 103 36.10 5.47 -8.24
C PHE A 103 35.60 4.92 -6.90
N LEU A 104 36.06 3.72 -6.54
CA LEU A 104 35.72 2.99 -5.32
C LEU A 104 36.89 3.10 -4.33
N SER A 105 36.79 4.07 -3.41
CA SER A 105 37.85 4.35 -2.43
C SER A 105 38.01 3.27 -1.35
N ASP A 106 37.06 2.35 -1.26
CA ASP A 106 36.96 1.29 -0.25
C ASP A 106 37.20 -0.12 -0.82
N VAL A 107 37.68 -0.21 -2.05
CA VAL A 107 38.07 -1.47 -2.69
C VAL A 107 39.58 -1.45 -2.94
N GLU A 108 40.29 -2.44 -2.42
CA GLU A 108 41.74 -2.59 -2.59
C GLU A 108 42.09 -3.52 -3.76
N ASP A 109 41.34 -4.62 -3.92
CA ASP A 109 41.56 -5.62 -4.95
C ASP A 109 41.25 -5.11 -6.37
N ASP A 110 42.05 -5.51 -7.35
CA ASP A 110 41.79 -5.28 -8.78
C ASP A 110 41.29 -6.55 -9.52
N ASP A 111 41.45 -7.73 -8.92
CA ASP A 111 40.92 -9.00 -9.45
C ASP A 111 39.56 -9.35 -8.83
N VAL A 112 38.50 -8.99 -9.56
CA VAL A 112 37.10 -9.35 -9.23
C VAL A 112 36.65 -10.69 -9.82
N GLU A 113 37.50 -11.42 -10.55
CA GLU A 113 37.17 -12.77 -11.03
C GLU A 113 37.33 -13.83 -9.92
N ALA A 114 38.14 -13.54 -8.90
CA ALA A 114 38.20 -14.32 -7.67
C ALA A 114 37.03 -14.00 -6.74
N ASP A 115 36.48 -15.02 -6.06
CA ASP A 115 35.34 -14.89 -5.13
C ASP A 115 35.51 -13.76 -4.10
N ALA A 116 36.75 -13.57 -3.61
CA ALA A 116 37.07 -12.53 -2.63
C ALA A 116 36.97 -11.10 -3.22
N GLY A 117 37.49 -10.87 -4.42
CA GLY A 117 37.43 -9.56 -5.07
C GLY A 117 36.00 -9.20 -5.49
N ALA A 118 35.23 -10.17 -6.00
CA ALA A 118 33.81 -9.99 -6.29
C ALA A 118 33.02 -9.57 -5.03
N ALA A 119 33.33 -10.17 -3.88
CA ALA A 119 32.71 -9.81 -2.60
C ALA A 119 33.11 -8.40 -2.13
N ALA A 120 34.39 -8.00 -2.29
CA ALA A 120 34.86 -6.66 -1.96
C ALA A 120 34.17 -5.58 -2.82
N PHE A 121 34.09 -5.80 -4.13
CA PHE A 121 33.36 -4.92 -5.05
C PHE A 121 31.88 -4.79 -4.67
N ALA A 122 31.17 -5.90 -4.47
CA ALA A 122 29.76 -5.90 -4.07
C ALA A 122 29.52 -5.23 -2.70
N SER A 123 30.52 -5.22 -1.83
CA SER A 123 30.45 -4.61 -0.50
C SER A 123 30.79 -3.13 -0.48
N SER A 124 31.25 -2.56 -1.61
CA SER A 124 31.58 -1.13 -1.67
C SER A 124 30.38 -0.26 -1.31
N ALA A 125 30.63 0.73 -0.46
CA ALA A 125 29.68 1.74 -0.05
C ALA A 125 29.27 2.66 -1.21
N TRP A 126 29.91 2.56 -2.38
CA TRP A 126 29.44 3.25 -3.59
C TRP A 126 28.04 2.78 -3.98
N PHE A 127 27.72 1.49 -3.80
CA PHE A 127 26.39 0.93 -4.10
C PHE A 127 25.30 1.37 -3.13
N SER A 128 25.64 1.88 -1.94
CA SER A 128 24.68 2.37 -0.97
C SER A 128 24.45 3.89 -1.04
N ARG A 129 25.16 4.66 -1.86
CA ARG A 129 24.91 6.11 -2.01
C ARG A 129 23.71 6.36 -2.93
N GLY A 130 22.79 7.26 -2.56
CA GLY A 130 21.61 7.58 -3.38
C GLY A 130 21.96 8.05 -4.80
N TRP A 131 22.84 9.05 -4.90
CA TRP A 131 23.25 9.66 -6.17
C TRP A 131 23.88 8.68 -7.17
N THR A 132 24.61 7.66 -6.71
CA THR A 132 25.31 6.73 -7.61
C THR A 132 24.37 5.83 -8.41
N LEU A 133 23.07 5.79 -8.08
CA LEU A 133 22.08 5.04 -8.88
C LEU A 133 21.96 5.61 -10.29
N GLN A 134 21.81 6.93 -10.42
CA GLN A 134 21.77 7.56 -11.75
C GLN A 134 23.14 7.55 -12.42
N GLU A 135 24.22 7.63 -11.65
CA GLU A 135 25.59 7.57 -12.17
C GLU A 135 25.90 6.17 -12.74
N LEU A 136 25.22 5.12 -12.26
CA LEU A 136 25.28 3.77 -12.80
C LEU A 136 24.42 3.60 -14.06
N LEU A 137 23.16 4.06 -13.99
CA LEU A 137 22.14 3.78 -14.98
C LEU A 137 22.20 4.70 -16.20
N ALA A 138 22.48 5.99 -16.00
CA ALA A 138 22.42 6.98 -17.07
C ALA A 138 23.52 6.83 -18.13
N PRO A 139 24.81 6.64 -17.79
CA PRO A 139 25.87 6.50 -18.79
C PRO A 139 25.75 5.18 -19.55
N SER A 140 26.04 5.20 -20.85
CA SER A 140 26.14 3.96 -21.64
C SER A 140 27.34 3.10 -21.22
N LYS A 141 28.44 3.73 -20.80
CA LYS A 141 29.68 3.08 -20.37
C LYS A 141 30.09 3.55 -18.97
N VAL A 142 30.26 2.59 -18.05
CA VAL A 142 30.84 2.82 -16.71
C VAL A 142 32.05 1.91 -16.54
N GLU A 143 33.16 2.47 -16.11
CA GLU A 143 34.38 1.75 -15.76
C GLU A 143 34.68 1.94 -14.27
N PHE A 144 34.87 0.82 -13.55
CA PHE A 144 35.12 0.83 -12.12
C PHE A 144 36.61 0.79 -11.84
N TYR A 145 37.05 1.62 -10.89
CA TYR A 145 38.44 1.76 -10.47
C TYR A 145 38.55 1.61 -8.95
N ASN A 146 39.55 0.86 -8.48
CA ASN A 146 39.82 0.67 -7.06
C ASN A 146 40.56 1.89 -6.46
N VAL A 147 40.91 1.83 -5.16
CA VAL A 147 41.60 2.91 -4.44
C VAL A 147 42.95 3.30 -5.08
N SER A 148 43.60 2.35 -5.78
CA SER A 148 44.87 2.53 -6.48
C SER A 148 44.72 2.99 -7.94
N TRP A 149 43.49 3.33 -8.37
CA TRP A 149 43.16 3.68 -9.75
C TRP A 149 43.48 2.56 -10.77
N HIS A 150 43.49 1.30 -10.32
CA HIS A 150 43.47 0.15 -11.21
C HIS A 150 42.05 -0.16 -11.63
N LYS A 151 41.89 -0.49 -12.91
CA LYS A 151 40.58 -0.82 -13.48
C LYS A 151 40.15 -2.21 -13.00
N ILE A 152 39.04 -2.24 -12.28
CA ILE A 152 38.39 -3.46 -11.78
C ILE A 152 37.59 -4.12 -12.92
N GLY A 153 36.85 -3.32 -13.69
CA GLY A 153 35.98 -3.83 -14.74
C GLY A 153 35.05 -2.77 -15.29
N THR A 154 34.01 -3.20 -15.99
CA THR A 154 33.01 -2.32 -16.60
C THR A 154 31.60 -2.74 -16.19
N LYS A 155 30.62 -1.84 -16.34
CA LYS A 155 29.19 -2.21 -16.14
C LYS A 155 28.77 -3.42 -16.99
N ALA A 156 29.33 -3.56 -18.19
CA ALA A 156 29.04 -4.70 -19.06
C ALA A 156 29.64 -6.01 -18.55
N THR A 157 30.88 -5.99 -18.06
CA THR A 157 31.58 -7.20 -17.59
C THR A 157 31.14 -7.61 -16.17
N LEU A 158 30.70 -6.65 -15.35
CA LEU A 158 30.30 -6.87 -13.95
C LEU A 158 28.79 -6.89 -13.76
N GLY A 159 28.01 -6.97 -14.84
CA GLY A 159 26.56 -6.81 -14.81
C GLY A 159 25.85 -7.76 -13.83
N THR A 160 26.25 -9.04 -13.79
CA THR A 160 25.67 -10.03 -12.87
C THR A 160 25.89 -9.64 -11.41
N VAL A 161 27.13 -9.32 -11.02
CA VAL A 161 27.45 -8.91 -9.64
C VAL A 161 26.71 -7.62 -9.25
N ILE A 162 26.60 -6.67 -10.20
CA ILE A 162 25.84 -5.43 -9.98
C ILE A 162 24.35 -5.73 -9.79
N SER A 163 23.77 -6.58 -10.65
CA SER A 163 22.36 -6.96 -10.58
C SER A 163 22.04 -7.65 -9.26
N ASP A 164 22.85 -8.63 -8.85
CA ASP A 164 22.69 -9.35 -7.58
C ASP A 164 22.81 -8.42 -6.38
N LYS A 165 23.74 -7.46 -6.40
CA LYS A 165 23.93 -6.51 -5.31
C LYS A 165 22.81 -5.48 -5.20
N THR A 166 22.29 -5.01 -6.33
CA THR A 166 21.42 -3.82 -6.37
C THR A 166 19.95 -4.14 -6.62
N GLY A 167 19.63 -5.35 -7.08
CA GLY A 167 18.30 -5.71 -7.58
C GLY A 167 17.93 -5.03 -8.90
N ILE A 168 18.88 -4.34 -9.55
CA ILE A 168 18.66 -3.70 -10.85
C ILE A 168 18.64 -4.77 -11.94
N ASP A 169 17.64 -4.70 -12.80
CA ASP A 169 17.52 -5.57 -13.97
C ASP A 169 18.72 -5.49 -14.91
N MET A 170 19.17 -6.64 -15.41
CA MET A 170 20.20 -6.70 -16.46
C MET A 170 19.81 -5.90 -17.71
N ASP A 171 18.53 -5.90 -18.07
CA ASP A 171 17.99 -5.10 -19.17
C ASP A 171 18.14 -3.58 -18.90
N ALA A 172 17.95 -3.13 -17.66
CA ALA A 172 18.19 -1.73 -17.28
C ALA A 172 19.69 -1.39 -17.32
N LEU A 173 20.56 -2.28 -16.86
CA LEU A 173 22.02 -2.08 -16.89
C LEU A 173 22.58 -2.00 -18.32
N THR A 174 21.95 -2.71 -19.27
CA THR A 174 22.33 -2.73 -20.70
C THR A 174 21.72 -1.59 -21.51
N GLY A 175 20.98 -0.68 -20.86
CA GLY A 175 20.49 0.57 -21.48
C GLY A 175 19.08 0.47 -22.06
N MET A 176 18.27 -0.51 -21.66
CA MET A 176 16.84 -0.51 -21.97
C MET A 176 16.18 0.77 -21.43
N ASN A 177 15.18 1.28 -22.16
CA ASN A 177 14.38 2.40 -21.69
C ASN A 177 13.75 2.08 -20.32
N LEU A 178 14.09 2.89 -19.30
CA LEU A 178 13.67 2.67 -17.93
C LEU A 178 12.15 2.80 -17.74
N ALA A 179 11.43 3.49 -18.64
CA ALA A 179 9.98 3.61 -18.61
C ALA A 179 9.23 2.28 -18.85
N VAL A 180 9.92 1.23 -19.33
CA VAL A 180 9.37 -0.12 -19.47
C VAL A 180 9.16 -0.78 -18.09
N PHE A 181 9.97 -0.40 -17.10
CA PHE A 181 9.86 -0.91 -15.73
C PHE A 181 8.83 -0.09 -14.95
N SER A 182 8.07 -0.80 -14.10
CA SER A 182 7.08 -0.15 -13.23
C SER A 182 7.76 0.87 -12.31
N ILE A 183 7.00 1.87 -11.85
CA ILE A 183 7.47 2.85 -10.87
C ILE A 183 7.98 2.13 -9.62
N ALA A 184 7.23 1.15 -9.09
CA ALA A 184 7.62 0.42 -7.90
C ALA A 184 8.95 -0.32 -8.05
N ARG A 185 9.17 -0.95 -9.21
CA ARG A 185 10.41 -1.67 -9.51
C ARG A 185 11.59 -0.70 -9.60
N ARG A 186 11.42 0.44 -10.27
CA ARG A 186 12.44 1.51 -10.29
C ARG A 186 12.74 2.08 -8.90
N MET A 187 11.71 2.31 -8.08
CA MET A 187 11.88 2.75 -6.69
C MET A 187 12.65 1.70 -5.85
N SER A 188 12.43 0.41 -6.10
CA SER A 188 13.13 -0.68 -5.39
C SER A 188 14.66 -0.63 -5.59
N TRP A 189 15.14 -0.15 -6.74
CA TRP A 189 16.57 0.03 -7.01
C TRP A 189 17.23 1.10 -6.13
N ALA A 190 16.42 1.98 -5.55
CA ALA A 190 16.84 3.02 -4.61
C ALA A 190 16.59 2.64 -3.14
N ALA A 191 15.88 1.54 -2.85
CA ALA A 191 15.41 1.21 -1.51
C ALA A 191 16.53 0.95 -0.49
N GLY A 192 17.65 0.37 -0.94
CA GLY A 192 18.82 0.11 -0.09
C GLY A 192 19.86 1.23 -0.09
N ARG A 193 19.52 2.42 -0.60
CA ARG A 193 20.45 3.55 -0.75
C ARG A 193 20.16 4.65 0.26
N GLU A 194 21.22 5.33 0.68
CA GLU A 194 21.24 6.36 1.71
C GLU A 194 21.74 7.69 1.14
N THR A 195 21.23 8.77 1.72
CA THR A 195 21.64 10.15 1.42
C THR A 195 21.98 10.88 2.70
N THR A 196 22.95 11.79 2.63
CA THR A 196 23.34 12.62 3.78
C THR A 196 22.28 13.68 4.09
N VAL A 197 21.66 14.21 3.05
CA VAL A 197 20.56 15.17 3.14
C VAL A 197 19.25 14.43 2.88
N PRO A 198 18.22 14.53 3.75
CA PRO A 198 16.98 13.77 3.58
C PRO A 198 16.30 14.00 2.23
N GLU A 199 16.31 15.24 1.74
CA GLU A 199 15.68 15.63 0.48
C GLU A 199 16.36 14.99 -0.75
N ASP A 200 17.66 14.68 -0.65
CA ASP A 200 18.39 14.05 -1.74
C ASP A 200 17.87 12.64 -2.04
N ALA A 201 17.17 11.98 -1.10
CA ALA A 201 16.49 10.71 -1.35
C ALA A 201 15.44 10.83 -2.48
N ALA A 202 14.91 12.04 -2.70
CA ALA A 202 14.07 12.37 -3.84
C ALA A 202 14.87 12.91 -5.02
N TYR A 203 15.76 13.87 -4.78
CA TYR A 203 16.46 14.60 -5.85
C TYR A 203 17.38 13.69 -6.68
N CYS A 204 17.97 12.67 -6.07
CA CYS A 204 18.80 11.70 -6.79
C CYS A 204 18.01 10.82 -7.78
N LEU A 205 16.67 10.87 -7.75
CA LEU A 205 15.78 10.06 -8.60
C LEU A 205 15.12 10.84 -9.73
N PHE A 206 15.36 12.14 -9.87
CA PHE A 206 14.69 12.98 -10.88
C PHE A 206 14.86 12.43 -12.29
N GLY A 207 16.10 12.13 -12.67
CA GLY A 207 16.38 11.58 -14.00
C GLY A 207 15.89 10.16 -14.20
N LEU A 208 15.81 9.34 -13.15
CA LEU A 208 15.26 7.99 -13.21
C LEU A 208 13.76 7.99 -13.57
N PHE A 209 13.05 9.03 -13.14
CA PHE A 209 11.62 9.21 -13.38
C PHE A 209 11.28 10.30 -14.39
N GLU A 210 12.28 10.92 -15.01
CA GLU A 210 12.13 12.02 -15.98
C GLU A 210 11.27 13.19 -15.47
N VAL A 211 11.40 13.51 -14.17
CA VAL A 211 10.69 14.64 -13.55
C VAL A 211 11.59 15.85 -13.38
N ASN A 212 10.98 17.04 -13.39
CA ASN A 212 11.65 18.28 -13.03
C ASN A 212 10.83 19.00 -11.96
N MET A 213 11.47 19.41 -10.86
CA MET A 213 10.80 20.15 -9.79
C MET A 213 11.78 21.06 -9.03
N PRO A 214 11.28 22.14 -8.40
CA PRO A 214 12.12 23.00 -7.57
C PRO A 214 12.67 22.26 -6.35
N MET A 215 13.96 22.44 -6.08
CA MET A 215 14.60 21.92 -4.88
C MET A 215 14.34 22.86 -3.70
N LEU A 216 13.85 22.31 -2.60
CA LEU A 216 13.57 23.04 -1.37
C LEU A 216 14.27 22.34 -0.20
N TYR A 217 15.56 22.62 -0.01
CA TYR A 217 16.28 22.11 1.16
C TYR A 217 15.68 22.68 2.46
N GLY A 218 15.40 21.81 3.43
CA GLY A 218 14.68 22.08 4.67
C GLY A 218 13.27 21.49 4.73
N GLU A 219 12.76 20.89 3.64
CA GLU A 219 11.44 20.25 3.62
C GLU A 219 11.45 18.78 4.11
N GLY A 220 12.63 18.20 4.31
CA GLY A 220 12.84 16.84 4.76
C GLY A 220 12.21 15.81 3.81
N GLU A 221 11.54 14.82 4.38
CA GLU A 221 10.92 13.71 3.63
C GLU A 221 9.77 14.15 2.71
N ARG A 222 9.25 15.38 2.88
CA ARG A 222 8.26 15.96 1.97
C ARG A 222 8.77 16.02 0.53
N ALA A 223 10.09 16.14 0.33
CA ALA A 223 10.69 16.10 -1.00
C ALA A 223 10.33 14.81 -1.75
N PHE A 224 10.29 13.67 -1.06
CA PHE A 224 9.96 12.38 -1.66
C PHE A 224 8.46 12.23 -1.97
N ILE A 225 7.60 12.84 -1.15
CA ILE A 225 6.17 12.97 -1.47
C ILE A 225 5.98 13.81 -2.75
N ARG A 226 6.64 14.97 -2.83
CA ARG A 226 6.57 15.83 -4.02
C ARG A 226 7.10 15.15 -5.28
N LEU A 227 8.18 14.36 -5.18
CA LEU A 227 8.65 13.54 -6.29
C LEU A 227 7.53 12.65 -6.83
N GLN A 228 6.82 11.95 -5.94
CA GLN A 228 5.71 11.09 -6.36
C GLN A 228 4.55 11.91 -6.94
N GLU A 229 4.23 13.08 -6.38
CA GLU A 229 3.23 14.00 -6.95
C GLU A 229 3.58 14.44 -8.38
N GLU A 230 4.85 14.71 -8.68
CA GLU A 230 5.30 15.03 -10.05
C GLU A 230 5.24 13.81 -10.98
N ILE A 231 5.62 12.62 -10.50
CA ILE A 231 5.48 11.37 -11.27
C ILE A 231 4.01 11.13 -11.65
N MET A 232 3.07 11.38 -10.73
CA MET A 232 1.64 11.19 -10.95
C MET A 232 1.06 12.11 -12.04
N LYS A 233 1.67 13.27 -12.31
CA LYS A 233 1.18 14.19 -13.36
C LYS A 233 1.35 13.62 -14.76
N HIS A 234 2.29 12.69 -14.94
CA HIS A 234 2.66 12.17 -16.26
C HIS A 234 2.58 10.64 -16.37
N SER A 235 2.25 9.94 -15.28
CA SER A 235 2.11 8.48 -15.25
C SER A 235 0.82 8.03 -14.56
N ALA A 236 0.16 7.05 -15.18
CA ALA A 236 -1.01 6.33 -14.63
C ALA A 236 -0.63 4.96 -14.02
N ASP A 237 0.65 4.72 -13.77
CA ASP A 237 1.14 3.45 -13.21
C ASP A 237 0.85 3.37 -11.69
N HIS A 238 -0.17 2.59 -11.34
CA HIS A 238 -0.59 2.34 -9.95
C HIS A 238 0.45 1.61 -9.10
N SER A 239 1.52 1.06 -9.67
CA SER A 239 2.61 0.47 -8.87
C SER A 239 3.23 1.49 -7.91
N LEU A 240 3.09 2.79 -8.18
CA LEU A 240 3.44 3.86 -7.23
C LEU A 240 2.81 3.67 -5.84
N PHE A 241 1.65 3.02 -5.73
CA PHE A 241 0.95 2.77 -4.47
C PHE A 241 1.21 1.37 -3.88
N ALA A 242 2.08 0.56 -4.50
CA ALA A 242 2.33 -0.84 -4.11
C ALA A 242 3.40 -1.03 -3.03
N TRP A 243 3.94 0.05 -2.46
CA TRP A 243 4.94 0.01 -1.37
C TRP A 243 4.37 -0.63 -0.09
N SER A 244 5.20 -0.92 0.91
CA SER A 244 4.79 -1.43 2.22
C SER A 244 5.61 -0.80 3.33
N SER A 245 5.06 -0.68 4.54
CA SER A 245 5.79 -0.10 5.67
C SER A 245 5.47 -0.84 6.96
N ASN A 246 6.47 -0.99 7.83
CA ASN A 246 6.29 -1.62 9.13
C ASN A 246 5.68 -0.67 10.17
N GLU A 247 5.48 0.61 9.83
CA GLU A 247 4.89 1.58 10.75
C GLU A 247 3.40 1.31 10.96
N PRO A 248 2.95 1.15 12.21
CA PRO A 248 1.54 0.93 12.51
C PRO A 248 0.72 2.23 12.31
N GLY A 249 -0.52 2.09 11.87
CA GLY A 249 -1.51 3.18 11.85
C GLY A 249 -1.97 3.63 10.45
N ALA A 250 -2.77 4.69 10.43
CA ALA A 250 -3.28 5.31 9.20
C ALA A 250 -2.18 6.02 8.42
N ARG A 251 -2.19 5.81 7.10
CA ARG A 251 -1.20 6.32 6.15
C ARG A 251 -1.87 6.95 4.92
N GLY A 252 -1.11 7.77 4.21
CA GLY A 252 -1.43 8.18 2.85
C GLY A 252 -1.17 7.05 1.84
N LEU A 253 -1.50 7.30 0.57
CA LEU A 253 -1.14 6.44 -0.56
C LEU A 253 0.31 6.62 -1.02
N LEU A 254 0.94 7.76 -0.72
CA LEU A 254 2.32 8.03 -1.12
C LEU A 254 3.30 7.59 -0.02
N ALA A 255 4.40 6.98 -0.43
CA ALA A 255 5.47 6.50 0.45
C ALA A 255 6.29 7.65 1.01
N ARG A 256 6.99 7.44 2.13
CA ARG A 256 7.88 8.47 2.70
C ARG A 256 9.33 8.30 2.28
N SER A 257 9.71 7.10 1.84
CA SER A 257 11.07 6.79 1.43
C SER A 257 11.10 5.75 0.30
N PRO A 258 12.14 5.74 -0.56
CA PRO A 258 12.41 4.60 -1.43
C PRO A 258 12.48 3.26 -0.70
N ALA A 259 12.88 3.26 0.58
CA ALA A 259 12.97 2.05 1.41
C ALA A 259 11.63 1.29 1.52
N ASP A 260 10.49 2.00 1.44
CA ASP A 260 9.16 1.41 1.47
C ASP A 260 8.88 0.51 0.22
N PHE A 261 9.71 0.64 -0.83
CA PHE A 261 9.64 -0.16 -2.06
C PHE A 261 10.61 -1.34 -2.10
N ALA A 262 11.32 -1.67 -1.01
CA ALA A 262 12.31 -2.76 -1.00
C ALA A 262 11.75 -4.11 -1.48
N GLY A 263 10.47 -4.40 -1.19
CA GLY A 263 9.78 -5.62 -1.61
C GLY A 263 9.10 -5.57 -2.98
N CYS A 264 9.44 -4.58 -3.83
CA CYS A 264 8.73 -4.29 -5.09
C CYS A 264 9.50 -4.66 -6.37
N ALA A 265 10.64 -5.34 -6.28
CA ALA A 265 11.46 -5.69 -7.44
C ALA A 265 10.72 -6.56 -8.47
N ASP A 266 9.72 -7.33 -8.04
CA ASP A 266 8.89 -8.20 -8.88
C ASP A 266 7.58 -7.54 -9.34
N ILE A 267 7.32 -6.27 -8.99
CA ILE A 267 6.07 -5.59 -9.35
C ILE A 267 6.12 -5.10 -10.79
N VAL A 268 5.16 -5.54 -11.60
CA VAL A 268 5.05 -5.18 -13.02
C VAL A 268 3.68 -4.58 -13.33
N VAL A 269 3.63 -3.70 -14.33
CA VAL A 269 2.39 -3.08 -14.79
C VAL A 269 1.52 -4.12 -15.51
N THR A 270 0.21 -4.07 -15.29
CA THR A 270 -0.74 -4.94 -16.01
C THR A 270 -1.01 -4.38 -17.41
N ARG A 271 -1.15 -5.28 -18.41
CA ARG A 271 -1.53 -4.88 -19.78
C ARG A 271 -2.98 -4.44 -19.86
N GLU A 272 -3.85 -5.17 -19.16
CA GLU A 272 -5.27 -4.87 -19.07
C GLU A 272 -5.52 -3.94 -17.90
N ARG A 273 -5.67 -2.64 -18.16
CA ARG A 273 -5.96 -1.66 -17.12
C ARG A 273 -7.45 -1.63 -16.82
N TRP A 274 -7.80 -1.83 -15.55
CA TRP A 274 -9.16 -1.63 -15.05
C TRP A 274 -9.44 -0.14 -14.85
N ASN A 275 -8.46 0.62 -14.36
CA ASN A 275 -8.62 2.05 -14.20
C ASN A 275 -8.38 2.81 -15.52
N ARG A 276 -9.27 3.76 -15.81
CA ARG A 276 -9.20 4.67 -16.97
C ARG A 276 -9.36 6.13 -16.58
N THR A 277 -9.53 6.42 -15.30
CA THR A 277 -9.68 7.79 -14.81
C THR A 277 -8.36 8.31 -14.24
N PRO A 278 -8.02 9.58 -14.49
CA PRO A 278 -6.86 10.20 -13.87
C PRO A 278 -7.06 10.32 -12.36
N TYR A 279 -5.95 10.44 -11.64
CA TYR A 279 -5.92 10.70 -10.20
C TYR A 279 -5.07 11.94 -9.91
N SER A 280 -5.39 12.63 -8.83
CA SER A 280 -4.69 13.86 -8.43
C SER A 280 -4.78 14.11 -6.94
N VAL A 281 -3.86 14.94 -6.42
CA VAL A 281 -3.93 15.42 -5.04
C VAL A 281 -4.88 16.61 -4.98
N THR A 282 -5.77 16.60 -4.00
CA THR A 282 -6.77 17.64 -3.71
C THR A 282 -6.67 18.10 -2.26
N ASN A 283 -7.42 19.13 -1.87
CA ASN A 283 -7.51 19.56 -0.46
C ASN A 283 -8.17 18.51 0.46
N LEU A 284 -8.83 17.49 -0.09
CA LEU A 284 -9.38 16.34 0.65
C LEU A 284 -8.43 15.13 0.68
N GLY A 285 -7.25 15.24 0.07
CA GLY A 285 -6.32 14.13 -0.13
C GLY A 285 -6.23 13.68 -1.59
N LEU A 286 -5.65 12.51 -1.83
CA LEU A 286 -5.52 11.96 -3.17
C LEU A 286 -6.86 11.38 -3.61
N SER A 287 -7.40 11.96 -4.68
CA SER A 287 -8.63 11.51 -5.34
C SER A 287 -8.27 10.51 -6.42
N ILE A 288 -8.73 9.27 -6.26
CA ILE A 288 -8.51 8.17 -7.21
C ILE A 288 -9.73 7.28 -7.26
N ARG A 289 -10.16 6.89 -8.45
CA ARG A 289 -11.19 5.87 -8.61
C ARG A 289 -10.56 4.49 -8.68
N LEU A 290 -10.92 3.60 -7.77
CA LEU A 290 -10.39 2.24 -7.72
C LEU A 290 -11.52 1.21 -7.75
N PRO A 291 -11.30 0.03 -8.37
CA PRO A 291 -12.16 -1.12 -8.15
C PRO A 291 -11.91 -1.67 -6.74
N MET A 292 -12.95 -1.63 -5.92
CA MET A 292 -12.89 -1.91 -4.49
C MET A 292 -14.00 -2.87 -4.07
N MET A 293 -13.71 -3.73 -3.12
CA MET A 293 -14.72 -4.51 -2.39
C MET A 293 -14.54 -4.30 -0.88
N PRO A 294 -15.63 -4.37 -0.09
CA PRO A 294 -15.50 -4.49 1.34
C PRO A 294 -14.63 -5.70 1.69
N TRP A 295 -13.77 -5.55 2.69
CA TRP A 295 -12.89 -6.61 3.17
C TRP A 295 -13.11 -6.90 4.65
N GLY A 296 -13.41 -5.85 5.41
CA GLY A 296 -14.00 -5.93 6.73
C GLY A 296 -15.09 -4.87 6.87
N MET A 297 -15.46 -4.61 8.12
CA MET A 297 -16.52 -3.66 8.48
C MET A 297 -16.34 -2.27 7.87
N ASP A 298 -15.21 -1.64 8.15
CA ASP A 298 -14.86 -0.28 7.75
C ASP A 298 -13.66 -0.25 6.79
N THR A 299 -13.21 -1.42 6.33
CA THR A 299 -12.00 -1.58 5.51
C THR A 299 -12.36 -2.18 4.16
N TYR A 300 -11.83 -1.58 3.11
CA TYR A 300 -11.93 -2.06 1.74
C TYR A 300 -10.61 -2.65 1.30
N LEU A 301 -10.71 -3.65 0.41
CA LEU A 301 -9.61 -4.07 -0.42
C LEU A 301 -9.76 -3.39 -1.79
N ALA A 302 -8.75 -2.62 -2.19
CA ALA A 302 -8.69 -1.90 -3.46
C ALA A 302 -7.65 -2.53 -4.38
N ALA A 303 -8.03 -2.85 -5.61
CA ALA A 303 -7.09 -3.44 -6.58
C ALA A 303 -6.35 -2.36 -7.38
N LEU A 304 -5.05 -2.57 -7.56
CA LEU A 304 -4.15 -1.71 -8.34
C LEU A 304 -3.94 -2.31 -9.75
N ASP A 305 -3.56 -1.45 -10.71
CA ASP A 305 -3.24 -1.85 -12.08
C ASP A 305 -1.80 -2.39 -12.25
N CYS A 306 -1.32 -3.10 -11.25
CA CYS A 306 -0.04 -3.80 -11.23
C CYS A 306 -0.18 -5.21 -10.63
N LYS A 307 0.81 -6.07 -10.86
CA LYS A 307 0.85 -7.45 -10.36
C LYS A 307 2.25 -7.87 -9.99
N ARG A 308 2.40 -8.98 -9.27
CA ARG A 308 3.69 -9.64 -9.08
C ARG A 308 4.05 -10.47 -10.31
N GLN A 309 5.30 -10.37 -10.75
CA GLN A 309 5.84 -11.13 -11.87
C GLN A 309 5.74 -12.63 -11.58
N GLY A 310 5.34 -13.41 -12.57
CA GLY A 310 5.17 -14.87 -12.42
C GLY A 310 3.85 -15.29 -11.75
N VAL A 311 3.01 -14.37 -11.29
CA VAL A 311 1.68 -14.69 -10.76
C VAL A 311 0.62 -14.38 -11.82
N PRO A 312 0.08 -15.39 -12.52
CA PRO A 312 -0.97 -15.19 -13.51
C PRO A 312 -2.26 -14.67 -12.85
N ASP A 313 -3.10 -13.99 -13.63
CA ASP A 313 -4.49 -13.68 -13.29
C ASP A 313 -4.67 -13.04 -11.90
N SER A 314 -3.75 -12.11 -11.60
CA SER A 314 -3.65 -11.47 -10.30
C SER A 314 -3.29 -9.99 -10.42
N ARG A 315 -3.55 -9.28 -9.32
CA ARG A 315 -3.25 -7.87 -9.10
C ARG A 315 -2.69 -7.66 -7.70
N VAL A 316 -2.06 -6.52 -7.51
CA VAL A 316 -1.70 -6.02 -6.19
C VAL A 316 -2.92 -5.36 -5.57
N GLY A 317 -3.26 -5.72 -4.33
CA GLY A 317 -4.32 -5.10 -3.55
C GLY A 317 -3.77 -4.32 -2.36
N ILE A 318 -4.42 -3.22 -2.01
CA ILE A 318 -4.12 -2.40 -0.83
C ILE A 318 -5.37 -2.23 0.04
N PHE A 319 -5.19 -2.05 1.34
CA PHE A 319 -6.30 -1.86 2.27
C PHE A 319 -6.57 -0.38 2.54
N LEU A 320 -7.81 0.03 2.35
CA LEU A 320 -8.28 1.39 2.59
C LEU A 320 -9.39 1.38 3.64
N ARG A 321 -9.14 1.99 4.79
CA ARG A 321 -10.09 2.07 5.90
C ARG A 321 -10.80 3.42 5.92
N LEU A 322 -12.11 3.39 6.13
CA LEU A 322 -12.93 4.58 6.30
C LEU A 322 -12.58 5.29 7.59
N LEU A 323 -12.46 6.60 7.49
CA LEU A 323 -12.27 7.50 8.61
C LEU A 323 -13.64 7.98 9.10
N SER A 324 -13.77 8.20 10.40
CA SER A 324 -15.01 8.68 11.03
C SER A 324 -15.44 10.09 10.59
N GLN A 325 -14.57 10.81 9.87
CA GLN A 325 -14.79 12.18 9.42
C GLN A 325 -14.87 12.19 7.89
N ALA A 326 -16.03 12.59 7.36
CA ALA A 326 -16.21 13.06 5.98
C ALA A 326 -15.92 12.07 4.82
N ASP A 327 -16.29 10.80 4.95
CA ASP A 327 -16.14 9.78 3.89
C ASP A 327 -14.71 9.64 3.31
N GLN A 328 -13.71 10.09 4.07
CA GLN A 328 -12.30 9.96 3.70
C GLN A 328 -11.78 8.57 4.05
N LEU A 329 -10.77 8.14 3.30
CA LEU A 329 -10.08 6.88 3.51
C LEU A 329 -8.65 7.14 4.00
N ALA A 330 -8.10 6.16 4.70
CA ALA A 330 -6.67 6.06 4.97
C ALA A 330 -6.17 4.69 4.53
N ARG A 331 -4.93 4.63 4.05
CA ARG A 331 -4.23 3.37 3.84
C ARG A 331 -3.90 2.75 5.20
N VAL A 332 -4.10 1.45 5.33
CA VAL A 332 -3.80 0.69 6.56
C VAL A 332 -3.12 -0.62 6.23
N ALA A 333 -2.38 -1.17 7.18
CA ALA A 333 -2.12 -2.60 7.20
C ALA A 333 -3.36 -3.30 7.77
N PHE A 334 -3.69 -4.47 7.24
CA PHE A 334 -4.78 -5.31 7.74
C PHE A 334 -4.21 -6.68 8.07
N GLU A 335 -4.42 -7.16 9.31
CA GLU A 335 -3.81 -8.40 9.81
C GLU A 335 -2.27 -8.49 9.57
N GLY A 336 -1.58 -7.36 9.74
CA GLY A 336 -0.13 -7.26 9.56
C GLY A 336 0.35 -7.23 8.11
N LYS A 337 -0.56 -7.15 7.12
CA LYS A 337 -0.21 -7.04 5.68
C LYS A 337 -0.59 -5.68 5.12
N ASP A 338 0.36 -5.04 4.44
CA ASP A 338 0.15 -3.77 3.74
C ASP A 338 -0.40 -3.95 2.32
N VAL A 339 -0.02 -5.07 1.71
CA VAL A 339 -0.29 -5.42 0.34
C VAL A 339 -0.69 -6.89 0.29
N CYS A 340 -1.69 -7.21 -0.54
CA CYS A 340 -2.07 -8.59 -0.81
C CYS A 340 -2.04 -8.89 -2.32
N VAL A 341 -2.00 -10.17 -2.67
CA VAL A 341 -2.21 -10.62 -4.04
C VAL A 341 -3.71 -10.82 -4.24
N PHE A 342 -4.31 -9.91 -5.00
CA PHE A 342 -5.70 -9.93 -5.43
C PHE A 342 -5.86 -10.89 -6.61
N ARG A 343 -6.66 -11.94 -6.49
CA ARG A 343 -6.91 -12.90 -7.59
C ARG A 343 -8.12 -12.49 -8.42
N GLU A 344 -8.17 -12.91 -9.69
CA GLU A 344 -9.29 -12.57 -10.60
C GLU A 344 -10.66 -13.04 -10.13
N GLU A 345 -10.78 -14.10 -9.34
CA GLU A 345 -12.06 -14.55 -8.76
C GLU A 345 -12.75 -13.45 -7.92
N LEU A 346 -11.97 -12.57 -7.31
CA LEU A 346 -12.50 -11.44 -6.54
C LEU A 346 -13.01 -10.30 -7.45
N ALA A 347 -12.67 -10.30 -8.74
CA ALA A 347 -13.05 -9.24 -9.67
C ALA A 347 -14.57 -9.11 -9.83
N GLU A 348 -15.32 -10.22 -9.72
CA GLU A 348 -16.78 -10.22 -9.78
C GLU A 348 -17.44 -9.48 -8.60
N LYS A 349 -16.74 -9.40 -7.46
CA LYS A 349 -17.20 -8.71 -6.24
C LYS A 349 -16.82 -7.22 -6.22
N LEU A 350 -16.06 -6.73 -7.20
CA LEU A 350 -15.56 -5.35 -7.21
C LEU A 350 -16.60 -4.34 -7.67
N THR A 351 -16.57 -3.18 -7.02
CA THR A 351 -17.31 -1.99 -7.43
C THR A 351 -16.35 -0.82 -7.58
N TYR A 352 -16.47 -0.06 -8.67
CA TYR A 352 -15.67 1.16 -8.83
C TYR A 352 -16.15 2.22 -7.85
N ARG A 353 -15.23 2.73 -7.02
CA ARG A 353 -15.51 3.77 -6.03
C ARG A 353 -14.49 4.88 -6.14
N ASP A 354 -14.95 6.11 -5.96
CA ASP A 354 -14.08 7.25 -5.77
C ASP A 354 -13.53 7.20 -4.34
N ALA A 355 -12.21 7.18 -4.21
CA ALA A 355 -11.51 7.15 -2.95
C ALA A 355 -10.78 8.47 -2.75
N PHE A 356 -11.08 9.15 -1.65
CA PHE A 356 -10.36 10.32 -1.18
C PHE A 356 -9.45 9.90 -0.03
N VAL A 357 -8.18 9.61 -0.34
CA VAL A 357 -7.23 9.12 0.67
C VAL A 357 -6.43 10.27 1.28
N HIS A 358 -6.51 10.42 2.60
CA HIS A 358 -5.85 11.52 3.30
C HIS A 358 -4.32 11.36 3.31
N GLN A 359 -3.60 12.21 2.57
CA GLN A 359 -2.16 12.04 2.34
C GLN A 359 -1.26 12.38 3.53
N HIS A 360 -1.58 13.44 4.27
CA HIS A 360 -0.73 13.95 5.36
C HIS A 360 -1.05 13.28 6.70
N ARG A 361 -1.50 12.02 6.68
CA ARG A 361 -1.75 11.22 7.87
C ARG A 361 -0.71 10.13 7.92
N TRP A 362 0.11 10.13 8.97
CA TRP A 362 1.14 9.14 9.16
C TRP A 362 1.26 8.77 10.63
N GLY A 363 1.25 7.48 10.93
CA GLY A 363 1.34 6.97 12.30
C GLY A 363 0.15 7.37 13.19
N VAL A 364 -0.96 7.87 12.61
CA VAL A 364 -2.15 8.21 13.39
C VAL A 364 -2.80 6.89 13.83
N PRO A 365 -2.92 6.63 15.15
CA PRO A 365 -3.56 5.43 15.63
C PRO A 365 -5.01 5.41 15.14
N LEU A 366 -5.36 4.32 14.47
CA LEU A 366 -6.76 4.03 14.20
C LEU A 366 -7.33 3.25 15.38
N GLY A 367 -8.65 3.31 15.55
CA GLY A 367 -9.33 2.39 16.45
C GLY A 367 -8.99 0.94 16.10
N PRO A 368 -9.14 -0.01 17.03
CA PRO A 368 -8.85 -1.41 16.77
C PRO A 368 -9.63 -1.92 15.54
N GLU A 369 -9.10 -2.95 14.89
CA GLU A 369 -9.84 -3.67 13.85
C GLU A 369 -11.17 -4.15 14.43
N ARG A 370 -12.24 -3.96 13.65
CA ARG A 370 -13.58 -4.37 14.06
C ARG A 370 -13.74 -5.87 13.87
N PHE A 371 -14.44 -6.51 14.80
CA PHE A 371 -14.84 -7.92 14.66
C PHE A 371 -15.77 -8.06 13.44
N TYR A 372 -15.41 -8.95 12.52
CA TYR A 372 -16.18 -9.18 11.30
C TYR A 372 -17.15 -10.35 11.52
N GLY A 373 -18.32 -10.00 12.04
CA GLY A 373 -19.30 -10.99 12.50
C GLY A 373 -20.34 -10.38 13.44
N PHE A 374 -21.01 -11.25 14.19
CA PHE A 374 -22.05 -10.89 15.15
C PHE A 374 -21.75 -11.47 16.53
N TYR A 375 -22.03 -10.69 17.56
CA TYR A 375 -22.00 -11.11 18.96
C TYR A 375 -23.40 -11.07 19.55
N LEU A 376 -23.89 -12.21 20.02
CA LEU A 376 -25.21 -12.31 20.63
C LEU A 376 -25.12 -12.08 22.13
N ARG A 377 -25.12 -10.80 22.51
CA ARG A 377 -24.97 -10.36 23.90
C ARG A 377 -26.16 -10.78 24.76
N LYS A 378 -27.38 -10.52 24.29
CA LYS A 378 -28.60 -10.92 24.99
C LYS A 378 -29.44 -11.85 24.14
N LEU A 379 -29.80 -12.99 24.73
CA LEU A 379 -30.78 -13.92 24.22
C LEU A 379 -31.66 -14.35 25.40
N SER A 380 -32.88 -13.82 25.48
CA SER A 380 -33.75 -13.94 26.67
C SER A 380 -34.38 -15.32 26.93
N ALA A 381 -33.82 -16.41 26.43
CA ALA A 381 -34.21 -17.77 26.77
C ALA A 381 -32.99 -18.53 27.31
N PRO A 382 -33.12 -19.41 28.33
CA PRO A 382 -31.98 -20.20 28.79
C PRO A 382 -31.38 -20.94 27.59
N LEU A 383 -30.06 -21.02 27.49
CA LEU A 383 -29.33 -21.78 26.48
C LEU A 383 -28.58 -22.87 27.23
N TYR A 384 -28.91 -24.15 27.02
CA TYR A 384 -28.15 -25.26 27.59
C TYR A 384 -27.94 -26.36 26.55
N THR A 385 -26.66 -26.59 26.25
CA THR A 385 -26.05 -27.63 25.43
C THR A 385 -25.20 -28.49 26.37
N LEU A 386 -25.68 -29.68 26.73
CA LEU A 386 -24.94 -30.97 26.84
C LEU A 386 -25.65 -32.02 27.74
N GLN A 387 -25.19 -33.26 27.59
CA GLN A 387 -25.88 -34.56 27.63
C GLN A 387 -26.50 -35.07 28.95
N ALA A 388 -27.74 -35.57 28.79
CA ALA A 388 -28.30 -36.87 29.15
C ALA A 388 -27.81 -37.63 30.41
N THR A 389 -28.67 -37.64 31.44
CA THR A 389 -29.32 -38.87 31.93
C THR A 389 -30.64 -38.49 32.59
N THR A 390 -31.74 -39.17 32.22
CA THR A 390 -33.11 -39.11 32.77
C THR A 390 -34.07 -38.07 32.14
N ASP A 391 -35.23 -38.58 31.68
CA ASP A 391 -36.54 -38.03 31.24
C ASP A 391 -36.90 -36.52 31.36
N GLU A 392 -35.98 -35.57 31.26
CA GLU A 392 -36.26 -34.11 31.26
C GLU A 392 -36.24 -33.46 29.86
N GLU A 393 -36.90 -32.29 29.74
CA GLU A 393 -37.20 -31.49 28.54
C GLU A 393 -36.07 -31.43 27.46
N VAL A 394 -36.48 -31.53 26.18
CA VAL A 394 -35.63 -31.48 24.97
C VAL A 394 -34.78 -30.19 24.89
N PRO A 395 -33.53 -30.24 24.40
CA PRO A 395 -32.56 -29.14 24.48
C PRO A 395 -32.92 -27.87 23.69
N LEU A 396 -32.47 -26.76 24.28
CA LEU A 396 -32.42 -25.38 23.77
C LEU A 396 -31.43 -25.25 22.59
N SER A 397 -31.66 -24.22 21.75
CA SER A 397 -30.76 -23.70 20.69
C SER A 397 -29.98 -24.69 19.83
N LYS A 398 -30.39 -24.86 18.56
CA LYS A 398 -29.50 -25.35 17.51
C LYS A 398 -28.83 -24.18 16.82
N VAL A 399 -27.51 -24.21 16.75
CA VAL A 399 -26.70 -23.26 15.99
C VAL A 399 -26.07 -23.97 14.80
N TRP A 400 -26.30 -23.42 13.61
CA TRP A 400 -25.59 -23.78 12.40
C TRP A 400 -24.78 -22.57 11.97
N SER A 401 -23.46 -22.69 11.90
CA SER A 401 -22.56 -21.57 11.61
C SER A 401 -21.40 -22.03 10.75
N GLN A 402 -20.77 -21.09 10.05
CA GLN A 402 -19.54 -21.36 9.31
C GLN A 402 -18.35 -21.61 10.25
N CYS A 403 -18.35 -20.97 11.42
CA CYS A 403 -17.37 -21.15 12.49
C CYS A 403 -17.88 -22.11 13.57
N ALA A 404 -16.99 -22.60 14.42
CA ALA A 404 -17.38 -23.36 15.61
C ALA A 404 -18.18 -22.45 16.58
N TRP A 405 -19.30 -22.96 17.09
CA TRP A 405 -20.12 -22.26 18.07
C TRP A 405 -19.65 -22.55 19.50
N ASP A 406 -19.68 -21.51 20.33
CA ASP A 406 -19.32 -21.53 21.76
C ASP A 406 -20.44 -20.80 22.52
N ASP A 407 -21.14 -21.51 23.40
CA ASP A 407 -22.33 -21.01 24.11
C ASP A 407 -22.03 -19.91 25.14
N GLU A 408 -20.78 -19.85 25.62
CA GLU A 408 -20.33 -18.81 26.54
C GLU A 408 -19.96 -17.54 25.78
N LYS A 409 -19.25 -17.68 24.65
CA LYS A 409 -18.78 -16.52 23.87
C LYS A 409 -19.84 -15.97 22.92
N ARG A 410 -20.69 -16.83 22.37
CA ARG A 410 -21.79 -16.47 21.46
C ARG A 410 -21.39 -15.62 20.25
N LEU A 411 -20.24 -15.99 19.67
CA LEU A 411 -19.66 -15.32 18.52
C LEU A 411 -20.00 -16.07 17.23
N LEU A 412 -20.43 -15.31 16.23
CA LEU A 412 -20.59 -15.76 14.86
C LEU A 412 -19.62 -14.95 14.00
N GLU A 413 -18.48 -15.54 13.66
CA GLU A 413 -17.43 -14.91 12.87
C GLU A 413 -17.52 -15.32 11.40
N LEU A 414 -17.25 -14.38 10.50
CA LEU A 414 -17.11 -14.64 9.08
C LEU A 414 -15.67 -14.38 8.65
N PRO A 415 -15.07 -15.19 7.76
CA PRO A 415 -13.79 -14.87 7.17
C PRO A 415 -13.82 -13.50 6.47
N VAL A 416 -12.77 -12.71 6.65
CA VAL A 416 -12.63 -11.39 6.00
C VAL A 416 -12.67 -11.54 4.47
N GLY A 417 -13.30 -10.59 3.79
CA GLY A 417 -13.50 -10.63 2.34
C GLY A 417 -14.63 -11.55 1.85
N GLU A 418 -15.27 -12.31 2.75
CA GLU A 418 -16.45 -13.10 2.42
C GLU A 418 -17.76 -12.40 2.76
N SER A 419 -18.84 -12.85 2.11
CA SER A 419 -20.21 -12.49 2.41
C SER A 419 -21.09 -13.74 2.35
N GLY A 420 -22.28 -13.68 2.93
CA GLY A 420 -23.19 -14.82 3.01
C GLY A 420 -23.75 -15.03 4.42
N THR A 421 -24.42 -16.16 4.62
CA THR A 421 -24.96 -16.54 5.94
C THR A 421 -23.83 -16.87 6.90
N VAL A 422 -23.71 -16.14 8.00
CA VAL A 422 -22.72 -16.39 9.05
C VAL A 422 -23.20 -17.50 9.98
N GLY A 423 -24.47 -17.42 10.38
CA GLY A 423 -25.06 -18.42 11.26
C GLY A 423 -26.57 -18.36 11.36
N ILE A 424 -27.13 -19.46 11.83
CA ILE A 424 -28.55 -19.70 12.02
C ILE A 424 -28.74 -20.22 13.43
N ILE A 425 -29.67 -19.63 14.17
CA ILE A 425 -29.97 -19.99 15.55
C ILE A 425 -31.45 -20.31 15.64
N SER A 426 -31.79 -21.50 16.12
CA SER A 426 -33.18 -21.88 16.35
C SER A 426 -33.39 -22.33 17.78
N TRP A 427 -34.40 -21.78 18.47
CA TRP A 427 -34.75 -22.17 19.82
C TRP A 427 -36.25 -22.34 19.98
N ALA A 428 -36.66 -23.30 20.81
CA ALA A 428 -38.06 -23.58 21.12
C ALA A 428 -38.44 -23.03 22.50
N ARG A 429 -39.67 -22.54 22.63
CA ARG A 429 -40.29 -22.17 23.91
C ARG A 429 -41.07 -23.37 24.48
N ARG A 430 -41.24 -23.39 25.80
CA ARG A 430 -42.05 -24.40 26.52
C ARG A 430 -43.52 -24.47 26.06
N ASP A 431 -44.04 -23.41 25.46
CA ASP A 431 -45.40 -23.34 24.90
C ASP A 431 -45.52 -23.96 23.49
N GLY A 432 -44.44 -24.55 22.96
CA GLY A 432 -44.39 -25.18 21.64
C GLY A 432 -44.09 -24.21 20.49
N CYS A 433 -43.95 -22.91 20.75
CA CYS A 433 -43.56 -21.93 19.72
C CYS A 433 -42.03 -21.92 19.54
N GLY A 434 -41.55 -22.14 18.31
CA GLY A 434 -40.13 -22.04 17.95
C GLY A 434 -39.81 -20.74 17.22
N TRP A 435 -38.61 -20.21 17.47
CA TRP A 435 -38.06 -19.07 16.75
C TRP A 435 -36.80 -19.46 16.00
N LEU A 436 -36.57 -18.76 14.90
CA LEU A 436 -35.44 -18.93 14.00
C LEU A 436 -34.83 -17.56 13.74
N ILE A 437 -33.51 -17.47 13.81
CA ILE A 437 -32.75 -16.32 13.35
C ILE A 437 -31.73 -16.77 12.33
N LYS A 438 -31.61 -16.05 11.22
CA LYS A 438 -30.43 -16.10 10.34
C LYS A 438 -29.69 -14.78 10.43
N LEU A 439 -28.38 -14.84 10.48
CA LEU A 439 -27.46 -13.70 10.47
C LEU A 439 -26.52 -13.86 9.28
N GLY A 440 -26.31 -12.78 8.54
CA GLY A 440 -25.54 -12.80 7.31
C GLY A 440 -25.00 -11.43 6.93
N PHE A 441 -24.12 -11.41 5.93
CA PHE A 441 -23.75 -10.20 5.20
C PHE A 441 -24.17 -10.37 3.75
N ASP A 442 -24.89 -9.39 3.18
CA ASP A 442 -25.33 -9.45 1.79
C ASP A 442 -24.16 -9.23 0.79
N LYS A 443 -24.44 -9.22 -0.52
CA LYS A 443 -23.43 -8.98 -1.56
C LYS A 443 -22.76 -7.59 -1.47
N GLY A 444 -23.43 -6.62 -0.84
CA GLY A 444 -22.88 -5.30 -0.51
C GLY A 444 -22.12 -5.27 0.82
N PHE A 445 -21.96 -6.43 1.46
CA PHE A 445 -21.36 -6.63 2.78
C PHE A 445 -22.12 -5.93 3.91
N ASN A 446 -23.41 -5.68 3.69
CA ASN A 446 -24.28 -5.10 4.69
C ASN A 446 -24.82 -6.20 5.61
N PRO A 447 -24.76 -6.02 6.94
CA PRO A 447 -25.34 -6.97 7.89
C PRO A 447 -26.84 -7.14 7.62
N ALA A 448 -27.29 -8.39 7.61
CA ALA A 448 -28.68 -8.76 7.44
C ALA A 448 -29.08 -9.76 8.52
N LEU A 449 -30.34 -9.68 8.93
CA LEU A 449 -30.97 -10.58 9.87
C LEU A 449 -32.33 -11.02 9.33
N GLN A 450 -32.58 -12.33 9.38
CA GLN A 450 -33.92 -12.89 9.23
C GLN A 450 -34.43 -13.32 10.61
N LEU A 451 -35.62 -12.89 11.01
CA LEU A 451 -36.34 -13.42 12.18
C LEU A 451 -37.59 -14.17 11.72
N GLY A 452 -37.70 -15.45 12.12
CA GLY A 452 -38.77 -16.33 11.69
C GLY A 452 -38.67 -16.67 10.20
N GLY A 453 -39.82 -17.00 9.60
CA GLY A 453 -39.87 -17.53 8.24
C GLY A 453 -39.29 -18.95 8.15
N ASP A 454 -38.94 -19.35 6.92
CA ASP A 454 -38.50 -20.71 6.65
C ASP A 454 -37.00 -20.90 6.95
N LEU A 455 -36.68 -22.08 7.49
CA LEU A 455 -35.29 -22.54 7.65
C LEU A 455 -34.59 -22.69 6.29
N ILE A 456 -35.35 -23.02 5.26
CA ILE A 456 -34.86 -23.24 3.91
C ILE A 456 -34.73 -21.90 3.18
N SER A 457 -33.55 -21.61 2.61
CA SER A 457 -33.37 -20.38 1.85
C SER A 457 -34.13 -20.42 0.52
N PRO A 458 -34.81 -19.31 0.14
CA PRO A 458 -35.58 -19.21 -1.11
C PRO A 458 -34.63 -19.19 -2.32
N ASN A 459 -35.03 -19.64 -3.51
CA ASN A 459 -34.19 -19.56 -4.73
C ASN A 459 -32.80 -20.26 -4.68
N ARG A 460 -32.52 -21.08 -3.65
CA ARG A 460 -31.31 -21.91 -3.61
C ARG A 460 -31.28 -22.90 -4.80
N PRO A 461 -30.09 -23.38 -5.22
CA PRO A 461 -29.99 -24.40 -6.25
C PRO A 461 -30.80 -25.67 -5.91
N LEU A 462 -31.58 -26.18 -6.87
CA LEU A 462 -32.41 -27.39 -6.69
C LEU A 462 -31.58 -28.66 -6.44
N THR A 463 -30.27 -28.61 -6.74
CA THR A 463 -29.32 -29.69 -6.44
C THR A 463 -29.04 -29.84 -4.94
N MET A 464 -29.32 -28.83 -4.12
CA MET A 464 -29.17 -28.90 -2.68
C MET A 464 -30.35 -29.62 -2.03
N GLY A 465 -30.06 -30.65 -1.23
CA GLY A 465 -31.08 -31.39 -0.50
C GLY A 465 -31.92 -30.48 0.40
N HIS A 466 -33.25 -30.63 0.39
CA HIS A 466 -34.16 -29.75 1.13
C HIS A 466 -33.86 -29.63 2.64
N ASN A 467 -33.32 -30.69 3.25
CA ASN A 467 -32.99 -30.74 4.67
C ASN A 467 -31.47 -30.87 4.90
N SER A 468 -30.65 -30.21 4.07
CA SER A 468 -29.20 -30.11 4.29
C SER A 468 -28.83 -28.76 4.91
N THR A 469 -27.75 -28.74 5.70
CA THR A 469 -27.17 -27.50 6.24
C THR A 469 -26.79 -26.53 5.13
N GLU A 470 -26.33 -27.03 3.99
CA GLU A 470 -26.01 -26.24 2.78
C GLU A 470 -27.24 -25.46 2.29
N ALA A 471 -28.40 -26.12 2.19
CA ALA A 471 -29.65 -25.49 1.76
C ALA A 471 -30.17 -24.44 2.76
N TRP A 472 -29.85 -24.59 4.04
CA TRP A 472 -30.24 -23.64 5.08
C TRP A 472 -29.31 -22.43 5.13
N MET A 473 -28.01 -22.66 4.94
CA MET A 473 -26.94 -21.65 4.95
C MET A 473 -26.80 -20.90 3.62
N ASP A 474 -27.46 -21.33 2.55
CA ASP A 474 -27.46 -20.61 1.27
C ASP A 474 -27.89 -19.13 1.47
N PRO A 475 -27.12 -18.15 0.95
CA PRO A 475 -27.31 -16.73 1.28
C PRO A 475 -28.49 -16.05 0.56
N SER A 476 -29.18 -16.76 -0.34
CA SER A 476 -30.28 -16.23 -1.14
C SER A 476 -31.46 -15.66 -0.34
N TRP A 477 -31.57 -15.99 0.95
CA TRP A 477 -32.56 -15.36 1.84
C TRP A 477 -32.35 -13.85 1.98
N MET A 478 -31.13 -13.35 1.76
CA MET A 478 -30.80 -11.92 1.78
C MET A 478 -31.11 -11.20 0.46
N ASP A 479 -31.42 -11.93 -0.62
CA ASP A 479 -31.77 -11.36 -1.94
C ASP A 479 -33.26 -10.96 -2.01
N GLY A 480 -34.02 -11.14 -0.92
CA GLY A 480 -35.43 -10.77 -0.84
C GLY A 480 -35.69 -9.24 -0.93
N PRO A 481 -36.94 -8.83 -1.15
CA PRO A 481 -37.31 -7.41 -1.19
C PRO A 481 -37.06 -6.71 0.15
N GLU A 482 -36.61 -5.45 0.09
CA GLU A 482 -36.24 -4.62 1.27
C GLU A 482 -37.35 -4.49 2.33
N HIS A 483 -38.61 -4.72 1.96
CA HIS A 483 -39.78 -4.60 2.84
C HIS A 483 -40.32 -5.94 3.34
N SER A 484 -39.52 -7.00 3.32
CA SER A 484 -39.90 -8.26 3.96
C SER A 484 -40.13 -8.06 5.46
N GLN A 485 -41.29 -8.53 5.96
CA GLN A 485 -41.64 -8.45 7.39
C GLN A 485 -40.73 -9.30 8.30
N TYR A 486 -39.90 -10.16 7.72
CA TYR A 486 -39.01 -11.09 8.43
C TYR A 486 -37.53 -10.78 8.21
N MET A 487 -37.16 -9.99 7.19
CA MET A 487 -35.77 -9.74 6.83
C MET A 487 -35.47 -8.26 7.00
N HIS A 488 -34.40 -7.98 7.74
CA HIS A 488 -33.95 -6.66 8.10
C HIS A 488 -32.50 -6.48 7.65
N LYS A 489 -32.23 -5.42 6.89
CA LYS A 489 -30.89 -5.07 6.44
C LYS A 489 -30.42 -3.83 7.19
N ALA A 490 -29.15 -3.83 7.55
CA ALA A 490 -28.47 -2.77 8.25
C ALA A 490 -27.29 -2.28 7.42
N ASP A 491 -26.88 -1.03 7.59
CA ASP A 491 -25.71 -0.52 6.89
C ASP A 491 -24.44 -0.96 7.64
N ARG A 492 -23.40 -1.41 6.94
CA ARG A 492 -22.19 -1.95 7.61
C ARG A 492 -21.36 -0.91 8.37
N LEU A 493 -21.62 0.38 8.19
CA LEU A 493 -20.89 1.43 8.88
C LEU A 493 -21.67 1.91 10.10
N THR A 494 -22.99 1.98 9.99
CA THR A 494 -23.88 2.62 10.96
C THR A 494 -24.79 1.64 11.71
N GLY A 495 -25.02 0.45 11.17
CA GLY A 495 -25.79 -0.62 11.79
C GLY A 495 -27.27 -0.54 11.48
N LEU A 496 -28.07 -1.23 12.28
CA LEU A 496 -29.52 -1.16 12.15
C LEU A 496 -30.00 0.14 12.80
N GLN A 497 -30.50 1.06 11.99
CA GLN A 497 -30.96 2.39 12.44
C GLN A 497 -32.31 2.37 13.17
N GLU A 498 -32.93 1.20 13.28
CA GLU A 498 -34.31 1.03 13.73
C GLU A 498 -34.41 -0.22 14.61
N GLU A 499 -35.26 -0.19 15.62
CA GLU A 499 -35.58 -1.39 16.40
C GLU A 499 -36.74 -2.14 15.77
N VAL A 500 -36.59 -3.46 15.72
CA VAL A 500 -37.59 -4.36 15.16
C VAL A 500 -38.38 -4.99 16.30
N PHE A 501 -39.71 -4.83 16.26
CA PHE A 501 -40.62 -5.46 17.21
C PHE A 501 -41.49 -6.49 16.50
N ILE A 502 -41.38 -7.75 16.91
CA ILE A 502 -42.19 -8.86 16.41
C ILE A 502 -42.80 -9.59 17.61
N ALA A 503 -44.13 -9.56 17.70
CA ALA A 503 -44.88 -10.07 18.86
C ALA A 503 -44.38 -9.47 20.20
N SER A 504 -43.79 -10.28 21.09
CA SER A 504 -43.19 -9.83 22.36
C SER A 504 -41.68 -9.58 22.26
N MET A 505 -41.06 -9.82 21.11
CA MET A 505 -39.61 -9.74 20.93
C MET A 505 -39.18 -8.35 20.43
N ARG A 506 -38.11 -7.84 21.03
CA ARG A 506 -37.36 -6.66 20.58
C ARG A 506 -35.99 -7.09 20.10
N ILE A 507 -35.61 -6.65 18.91
CA ILE A 507 -34.31 -6.93 18.31
C ILE A 507 -33.60 -5.62 17.96
N SER A 508 -32.33 -5.53 18.32
CA SER A 508 -31.42 -4.47 17.89
C SER A 508 -30.11 -5.05 17.39
N ILE A 509 -29.51 -4.38 16.39
CA ILE A 509 -28.15 -4.61 15.93
C ILE A 509 -27.42 -3.28 16.02
N GLU A 510 -26.53 -3.17 17.00
CA GLU A 510 -25.79 -1.94 17.29
C GLU A 510 -24.29 -2.21 17.30
N GLU A 511 -23.50 -1.16 17.09
CA GLU A 511 -22.05 -1.28 17.26
C GLU A 511 -21.71 -1.29 18.76
N GLY A 512 -21.00 -2.32 19.23
CA GLY A 512 -20.62 -2.45 20.63
C GLY A 512 -19.36 -3.28 20.84
N GLU A 513 -18.92 -3.39 22.09
CA GLU A 513 -17.82 -4.27 22.49
C GLU A 513 -18.23 -5.75 22.37
N ILE A 514 -17.31 -6.56 21.87
CA ILE A 514 -17.54 -7.96 21.53
C ILE A 514 -16.97 -8.86 22.61
N GLY A 515 -17.78 -9.17 23.62
CA GLY A 515 -17.39 -9.99 24.78
C GLY A 515 -16.01 -9.59 25.33
N ASP A 516 -15.16 -10.58 25.56
CA ASP A 516 -13.80 -10.38 26.07
C ASP A 516 -12.74 -10.25 24.95
N THR A 517 -13.17 -10.08 23.69
CA THR A 517 -12.24 -10.03 22.53
C THR A 517 -11.44 -8.73 22.46
N GLY A 518 -11.86 -7.69 23.18
CA GLY A 518 -11.30 -6.33 23.07
C GLY A 518 -11.59 -5.63 21.73
N LYS A 519 -12.37 -6.25 20.84
CA LYS A 519 -12.79 -5.67 19.55
C LYS A 519 -14.19 -5.05 19.67
N ARG A 520 -14.49 -4.11 18.77
CA ARG A 520 -15.86 -3.62 18.53
C ARG A 520 -16.44 -4.25 17.28
N GLY A 521 -17.75 -4.47 17.22
CA GLY A 521 -18.42 -5.09 16.09
C GLY A 521 -19.94 -5.04 16.24
N TRP A 522 -20.66 -5.88 15.50
CA TRP A 522 -22.11 -5.96 15.62
C TRP A 522 -22.54 -6.75 16.84
N VAL A 523 -23.20 -6.05 17.77
CA VAL A 523 -23.86 -6.64 18.92
C VAL A 523 -25.34 -6.81 18.61
N VAL A 524 -25.82 -8.03 18.75
CA VAL A 524 -27.22 -8.41 18.56
C VAL A 524 -27.84 -8.68 19.92
N ASP A 525 -28.83 -7.87 20.29
CA ASP A 525 -29.67 -8.11 21.47
C ASP A 525 -31.04 -8.60 21.01
N ILE A 526 -31.47 -9.76 21.52
CA ILE A 526 -32.79 -10.33 21.31
C ILE A 526 -33.46 -10.49 22.67
N LEU A 527 -34.43 -9.61 22.91
CA LEU A 527 -35.13 -9.52 24.18
C LEU A 527 -36.57 -9.98 24.04
N ASP A 528 -36.98 -10.93 24.87
CA ASP A 528 -38.39 -11.33 24.98
C ASP A 528 -39.05 -10.54 26.11
N HIS A 529 -39.89 -9.58 25.77
CA HIS A 529 -40.71 -8.84 26.71
C HIS A 529 -41.98 -9.63 27.04
N GLN A 530 -41.83 -10.82 27.63
CA GLN A 530 -42.92 -11.40 28.42
C GLN A 530 -42.77 -11.00 29.88
N GLN A 531 -43.50 -9.95 30.28
CA GLN A 531 -43.90 -9.79 31.67
C GLN A 531 -45.43 -9.77 31.73
N LYS A 532 -45.96 -10.49 32.73
CA LYS A 532 -47.36 -10.46 33.17
C LYS A 532 -47.93 -9.02 33.16
N TYR A 533 -48.66 -8.64 32.10
CA TYR A 533 -49.64 -7.53 31.94
C TYR A 533 -49.17 -6.07 32.23
N PRO A 534 -49.90 -5.01 31.82
CA PRO A 534 -50.76 -4.76 30.66
C PRO A 534 -50.26 -3.55 29.80
N ARG A 535 -50.97 -3.24 28.70
CA ARG A 535 -50.78 -2.05 27.85
C ARG A 535 -50.59 -0.78 28.70
N TYR A 536 -49.47 -0.08 28.50
CA TYR A 536 -49.42 1.36 28.77
C TYR A 536 -49.69 2.10 27.47
N ALA A 537 -50.94 2.54 27.37
CA ALA A 537 -51.25 3.78 26.68
C ALA A 537 -50.36 4.88 27.27
N ASP A 538 -49.54 5.49 26.43
CA ASP A 538 -49.23 6.92 26.41
C ASP A 538 -48.17 7.14 25.32
N PHE A 539 -48.64 7.34 24.09
CA PHE A 539 -48.36 8.50 23.23
C PHE A 539 -48.94 8.22 21.83
N CYS A 540 -50.11 8.82 21.60
CA CYS A 540 -50.74 9.14 20.32
C CYS A 540 -51.20 7.99 19.39
N GLU A 541 -52.50 7.69 19.55
CA GLU A 541 -53.51 7.33 18.54
C GLU A 541 -53.07 6.93 17.12
N GLY A 542 -53.32 5.66 16.81
CA GLY A 542 -53.43 5.12 15.47
C GLY A 542 -53.32 3.60 15.50
N TYR A 543 -54.43 2.90 15.32
CA TYR A 543 -54.55 1.44 15.34
C TYR A 543 -53.39 0.72 14.61
N ILE A 544 -52.58 -0.04 15.34
CA ILE A 544 -51.63 -1.01 14.76
C ILE A 544 -52.15 -2.41 15.10
N ASN A 545 -52.61 -3.11 14.06
CA ASN A 545 -52.83 -4.55 14.05
C ASN A 545 -51.58 -5.28 14.57
N THR A 546 -51.73 -6.48 15.12
CA THR A 546 -50.66 -7.36 15.64
C THR A 546 -49.70 -7.92 14.57
N SER A 547 -49.20 -7.05 13.69
CA SER A 547 -48.24 -7.33 12.63
C SER A 547 -47.13 -6.29 12.74
N THR A 548 -45.92 -6.75 13.04
CA THR A 548 -44.60 -6.08 13.01
C THR A 548 -44.60 -4.54 13.05
N SER A 549 -44.08 -3.93 14.11
CA SER A 549 -43.88 -2.48 14.19
C SER A 549 -42.39 -2.11 14.21
N ILE A 550 -42.07 -0.96 13.63
CA ILE A 550 -40.71 -0.44 13.46
C ILE A 550 -40.61 0.90 14.19
N ARG A 551 -39.60 1.08 15.05
CA ARG A 551 -39.33 2.36 15.71
C ARG A 551 -38.05 2.98 15.16
N LYS A 552 -38.18 4.16 14.55
CA LYS A 552 -37.05 4.93 14.00
C LYS A 552 -36.43 5.83 15.07
N PHE A 553 -35.11 5.93 15.10
CA PHE A 553 -34.41 6.92 15.93
C PHE A 553 -34.12 8.20 15.13
N PRO A 554 -34.14 9.39 15.76
CA PRO A 554 -33.75 10.62 15.10
C PRO A 554 -32.23 10.66 14.85
N ILE A 555 -31.86 11.21 13.69
CA ILE A 555 -30.47 11.42 13.28
C ILE A 555 -29.86 12.48 14.20
N SER A 556 -28.79 12.13 14.93
CA SER A 556 -27.89 13.15 15.50
C SER A 556 -26.98 13.62 14.37
N ASN A 557 -27.16 14.88 13.95
CA ASN A 557 -26.32 15.56 12.95
C ASN A 557 -24.84 15.58 13.32
#